data_AF-A0A968YXB3-F1
#
_entry.id   AF-A0A968YXB3-F1
#
_cell.length_a   1.000
_cell.length_b   1.000
_cell.length_c   1.000
_cell.angle_alpha   90.00
_cell.angle_beta   90.00
_cell.angle_gamma   90.00
#
_symmetry.space_group_name_H-M   'P 1'
#
loop_
_entity.id
_entity.type
_entity.pdbx_description
1 polymer ?
#
loop_
_entity_poly.entity_id
_entity_poly.type
_entity_poly.pdbx_seq_one_letter_code
_entity_poly.pdbx_strand_id
1 'polypeptide(L)' 'IAIQQELERINERLRKIFPQTHPQFDSVFENLGAAGYYIREAGYRLESALLTVQGDGEDEVE' A
#
# COMPACT_ATOMS: atom_id res chain seq x y z
N ILE A 1 6.62 -0.66 -6.00
CA ILE A 1 6.17 -2.00 -5.55
C ILE A 1 4.95 -2.40 -6.38
N ALA A 2 4.85 -3.64 -6.88
CA ALA A 2 3.77 -4.08 -7.78
C ALA A 2 2.35 -3.79 -7.25
N ILE A 3 2.15 -3.88 -5.93
CA ILE A 3 0.86 -3.63 -5.27
C ILE A 3 0.41 -2.15 -5.40
N GLN A 4 1.34 -1.19 -5.39
CA GLN A 4 0.99 0.23 -5.57
C GLN A 4 0.45 0.49 -7.00
N GLN A 5 1.05 -0.14 -8.01
CA GLN A 5 0.59 -0.02 -9.39
C GLN A 5 -0.79 -0.66 -9.60
N GLU A 6 -1.06 -1.80 -8.95
CA GLU A 6 -2.40 -2.41 -8.95
C GLU A 6 -3.45 -1.50 -8.28
N LEU A 7 -3.13 -0.89 -7.14
CA LEU A 7 -4.01 0.07 -6.47
C LEU A 7 -4.33 1.28 -7.35
N GLU A 8 -3.34 1.83 -8.07
CA GLU A 8 -3.56 2.91 -9.03
C GLU A 8 -4.48 2.49 -10.18
N ARG A 9 -4.29 1.28 -10.74
CA ARG A 9 -5.19 0.75 -11.78
C ARG A 9 -6.62 0.58 -11.29
N ILE A 10 -6.80 0.11 -10.04
CA ILE A 10 -8.12 -0.03 -9.41
C ILE A 10 -8.74 1.36 -9.23
N ASN A 11 -7.98 2.34 -8.74
CA ASN A 11 -8.41 3.73 -8.58
C ASN A 11 -8.89 4.33 -9.91
N GLU A 12 -8.14 4.16 -11.00
CA GLU A 12 -8.53 4.63 -12.33
C GLU A 12 -9.82 3.98 -12.84
N ARG A 13 -9.99 2.67 -12.64
CA ARG A 13 -11.22 1.96 -13.03
C ARG A 13 -12.42 2.43 -12.21
N LEU A 14 -12.25 2.59 -10.90
CA LEU A 14 -13.32 3.06 -10.02
C LEU A 14 -13.73 4.49 -10.36
N ARG A 15 -12.80 5.37 -10.76
CA ARG A 15 -13.15 6.75 -11.17
C ARG A 15 -14.04 6.82 -12.40
N LYS A 16 -14.01 5.80 -13.25
CA LYS A 16 -14.91 5.69 -14.42
C LYS A 16 -16.32 5.25 -14.02
N ILE A 17 -16.45 4.45 -12.97
CA ILE A 17 -17.73 3.92 -12.47
C ILE A 17 -18.38 4.92 -11.52
N PHE A 18 -17.57 5.50 -10.64
CA PHE A 18 -17.93 6.50 -9.64
C PHE A 18 -17.24 7.82 -10.02
N PRO A 19 -17.85 8.64 -10.89
CA PRO A 19 -17.38 10.01 -11.09
C PRO A 19 -17.55 10.84 -9.81
N GLN A 20 -16.87 11.98 -9.71
CA GLN A 20 -16.91 12.85 -8.51
C GLN A 20 -18.32 13.29 -8.09
N THR A 21 -19.26 13.35 -9.03
CA THR A 21 -20.66 13.69 -8.76
C THR A 21 -21.50 12.51 -8.28
N HIS A 22 -20.93 11.30 -8.25
CA HIS A 22 -21.64 10.10 -7.84
C HIS A 22 -21.86 10.09 -6.32
N PRO A 23 -23.07 9.78 -5.82
CA PRO A 23 -23.37 9.82 -4.38
C PRO A 23 -22.48 8.91 -3.50
N GLN A 24 -21.92 7.86 -4.09
CA GLN A 24 -21.03 6.91 -3.41
C GLN A 24 -19.53 7.19 -3.61
N PHE A 25 -19.18 8.28 -4.30
CA PHE A 25 -17.78 8.59 -4.60
C PHE A 25 -16.93 8.62 -3.33
N ASP A 26 -17.29 9.47 -2.36
CA ASP A 26 -16.50 9.64 -1.14
C ASP A 26 -16.35 8.33 -0.37
N SER A 27 -17.44 7.58 -0.19
CA SER A 27 -17.42 6.29 0.51
C SER A 27 -16.50 5.26 -0.15
N VAL A 28 -16.52 5.16 -1.49
CA VAL A 28 -15.67 4.20 -2.21
C VAL A 28 -14.19 4.60 -2.14
N PHE A 29 -13.88 5.89 -2.33
CA PHE A 29 -12.51 6.37 -2.38
C PHE A 29 -11.87 6.54 -0.99
N GLU A 30 -12.66 6.75 0.06
CA GLU A 30 -12.19 6.73 1.45
C GLU A 30 -11.70 5.32 1.84
N ASN A 31 -12.50 4.29 1.55
CA ASN A 31 -12.13 2.90 1.78
C ASN A 31 -10.88 2.48 0.98
N LEU A 32 -10.82 2.89 -0.29
CA LEU A 32 -9.65 2.63 -1.13
C LEU A 32 -8.39 3.35 -0.59
N GLY A 33 -8.54 4.59 -0.12
CA GLY A 33 -7.48 5.35 0.52
C GLY A 33 -6.95 4.65 1.78
N ALA A 34 -7.85 4.20 2.66
CA ALA A 34 -7.49 3.46 3.86
C ALA A 34 -6.74 2.16 3.54
N ALA A 35 -7.22 1.39 2.56
CA ALA A 35 -6.53 0.18 2.10
C ALA A 35 -5.11 0.48 1.59
N GLY A 36 -4.96 1.55 0.81
CA GLY A 36 -3.65 2.00 0.32
C GLY A 36 -2.68 2.41 1.43
N TYR A 37 -3.19 3.04 2.50
CA TYR A 37 -2.40 3.37 3.68
C TYR A 37 -1.88 2.12 4.41
N TYR A 38 -2.76 1.16 4.71
CA TYR A 38 -2.38 -0.06 5.43
C TYR A 38 -1.39 -0.94 4.66
N ILE A 39 -1.55 -1.03 3.34
CA ILE A 39 -0.62 -1.77 2.48
C ILE A 39 0.78 -1.15 2.52
N ARG A 40 0.86 0.19 2.48
CA ARG A 40 2.13 0.90 2.56
C ARG A 40 2.81 0.67 3.91
N GLU A 41 2.05 0.79 4.99
CA GLU A 41 2.52 0.55 6.35
C GLU A 41 3.04 -0.88 6.54
N ALA A 42 2.32 -1.88 6.01
CA ALA A 42 2.76 -3.27 6.01
C ALA A 42 4.08 -3.43 5.23
N GLY A 43 4.24 -2.75 4.10
CA GLY A 43 5.49 -2.73 3.33
C GLY A 43 6.68 -2.24 4.15
N TYR A 44 6.55 -1.10 4.84
CA TYR A 44 7.61 -0.57 5.70
C TYR A 44 7.97 -1.51 6.85
N ARG A 45 6.98 -2.16 7.46
CA ARG A 45 7.22 -3.13 8.54
C ARG A 45 7.94 -4.38 8.04
N LEU A 46 7.59 -4.87 6.85
CA LEU A 46 8.29 -5.99 6.23
C LEU A 46 9.73 -5.64 5.84
N GLU A 47 9.95 -4.45 5.27
CA GLU A 47 11.31 -3.95 4.96
C GLU A 47 12.14 -3.82 6.25
N SER A 48 11.56 -3.26 7.32
CA SER A 48 12.25 -3.16 8.62
C SER A 48 12.59 -4.53 9.19
N ALA A 49 11.65 -5.47 9.16
CA ALA A 49 11.89 -6.84 9.62
C ALA A 49 12.97 -7.56 8.81
N LEU A 50 12.98 -7.36 7.48
CA LEU A 50 14.02 -7.89 6.61
C LEU A 50 15.40 -7.33 6.99
N LEU A 51 15.49 -6.02 7.21
CA LEU A 51 16.74 -5.37 7.64
C LEU A 51 17.21 -5.87 9.00
N THR A 52 16.31 -6.09 9.96
CA THR A 52 16.67 -6.69 11.26
C THR A 52 17.25 -8.10 11.08
N VAL A 53 16.62 -8.94 10.26
CA VAL A 53 17.11 -10.31 10.01
C VAL A 53 18.42 -10.32 9.23
N GLN A 54 18.63 -9.36 8.31
CA GLN A 54 19.85 -9.26 7.51
C GLN A 54 21.02 -8.62 8.28
N GLY A 55 20.74 -7.68 9.19
CA GLY A 55 21.74 -7.05 10.04
C GLY A 55 22.29 -7.97 11.14
N ASP A 56 21.60 -9.06 11.48
CA ASP A 56 22.02 -10.06 12.46
C ASP A 56 23.07 -11.05 11.91
N GLY A 57 23.55 -10.85 10.68
CA GLY A 57 24.48 -11.75 9.98
C GLY A 57 25.90 -11.20 9.76
N GLU A 58 26.20 -9.96 10.14
CA GLU A 58 27.51 -9.32 9.86
C GLU A 58 28.39 -9.04 11.09
N ASP A 59 27.95 -9.36 12.32
CA ASP A 59 28.72 -9.12 13.55
C ASP A 59 29.10 -10.43 14.30
N GLU A 60 29.73 -11.39 13.61
CA GLU A 60 30.57 -12.42 14.27
C GLU A 60 31.78 -12.77 13.38
N VAL A 61 32.78 -11.89 13.36
CA VAL A 61 34.17 -12.26 13.05
C VAL A 61 35.07 -11.42 13.94
N GLU A 62 35.28 -11.92 15.16
CA GLU A 62 36.42 -11.58 16.02
C GLU A 62 37.64 -12.43 15.62
#